data_AF-A0A2V6AHK9-F1
#
_entry.id   AF-A0A2V6AHK9-F1
#
_cell.length_a   1.000
_cell.length_b   1.000
_cell.length_c   1.000
_cell.angle_alpha   90.00
_cell.angle_beta   90.00
_cell.angle_gamma   90.00
#
_symmetry.space_group_name_H-M   'P 1'
#
loop_
_entity.id
_entity.type
_entity.pdbx_description
1 polymer ?
#
loop_
_entity_poly.entity_id
_entity_poly.type
_entity_poly.pdbx_seq_one_letter_code
_entity_poly.pdbx_strand_id
1 'polypeptide(L)' 'MPRATNAPASRARRKRVLKKAKGYRGRRSKLFRYAKDATMKAQY' A
#
# COMPACT_ATOMS: atom_id res chain seq x y z
N MET A 1 7.23 -3.91 31.41
CA MET A 1 6.84 -2.90 30.41
C MET A 1 6.06 -3.57 29.28
N PRO A 2 4.85 -3.13 28.92
CA PRO A 2 4.14 -3.66 27.75
C PRO A 2 4.84 -3.25 26.44
N ARG A 3 4.97 -4.17 25.48
CA ARG A 3 5.54 -3.89 24.14
C ARG A 3 4.46 -3.37 23.21
N ALA A 4 4.49 -2.07 22.89
CA ALA A 4 3.62 -1.49 21.89
C ALA A 4 4.00 -2.00 20.47
N THR A 5 3.01 -2.40 19.66
CA THR A 5 3.23 -2.81 18.27
C THR A 5 2.42 -1.96 17.30
N ASN A 6 2.96 -1.70 16.10
CA ASN A 6 2.37 -0.83 15.08
C ASN A 6 1.59 -1.62 13.99
N ALA A 7 1.10 -2.82 14.32
CA ALA A 7 0.41 -3.69 13.38
C ALA A 7 -0.84 -3.06 12.73
N PRO A 8 -1.80 -2.45 13.48
CA PRO A 8 -3.01 -1.89 12.88
C PRO A 8 -2.71 -0.67 12.01
N ALA A 9 -1.87 0.27 12.46
CA ALA A 9 -1.58 1.47 11.69
C ALA A 9 -0.75 1.16 10.43
N SER A 10 0.12 0.14 10.46
CA SER A 10 0.81 -0.38 9.27
C SER A 10 -0.17 -0.95 8.24
N ARG A 11 -1.18 -1.72 8.68
CA ARG A 11 -2.21 -2.26 7.80
C ARG A 11 -3.05 -1.15 7.16
N ALA A 12 -3.44 -0.13 7.91
CA ALA A 12 -4.20 1.01 7.41
C ALA A 12 -3.43 1.79 6.33
N ARG A 13 -2.13 2.05 6.54
CA ARG A 13 -1.27 2.71 5.55
C ARG A 13 -1.20 1.94 4.23
N ARG A 14 -1.01 0.61 4.29
CA ARG A 14 -0.99 -0.24 3.09
C ARG A 14 -2.31 -0.23 2.33
N LYS A 15 -3.45 -0.26 3.04
CA LYS A 15 -4.78 -0.16 2.41
C LYS A 15 -4.99 1.15 1.66
N ARG A 16 -4.48 2.29 2.15
CA ARG A 16 -4.58 3.58 1.45
C ARG A 16 -3.86 3.56 0.09
N VAL A 17 -2.66 2.98 0.03
CA VAL A 17 -1.90 2.86 -1.23
C VAL A 17 -2.61 1.92 -2.21
N LEU A 18 -3.10 0.76 -1.75
CA LEU A 18 -3.87 -0.15 -2.60
C LEU A 18 -5.17 0.48 -3.11
N LYS A 19 -5.82 1.33 -2.31
CA LYS A 19 -7.01 2.09 -2.74
C LYS A 19 -6.67 3.07 -3.87
N LYS A 20 -5.52 3.75 -3.78
CA LYS A 20 -5.02 4.64 -4.85
C LYS A 20 -4.64 3.88 -6.12
N ALA A 21 -4.11 2.67 -5.98
CA ALA A 21 -3.67 1.82 -7.10
C ALA A 21 -4.80 1.00 -7.76
N LYS A 22 -6.06 1.20 -7.36
CA LYS A 22 -7.21 0.52 -7.98
C LYS A 22 -7.25 0.86 -9.48
N GLY A 23 -7.53 -0.14 -10.31
CA GLY A 23 -7.54 0.00 -11.77
C GLY A 23 -6.21 -0.37 -12.46
N TYR A 24 -5.10 -0.49 -11.73
CA TYR A 24 -3.85 -0.94 -12.34
C TYR A 24 -3.86 -2.44 -12.68
N ARG A 25 -3.26 -2.79 -13.82
CA ARG A 25 -3.23 -4.17 -14.34
C ARG A 25 -2.49 -5.12 -13.41
N GLY A 26 -3.12 -6.26 -13.11
CA GLY A 26 -2.50 -7.40 -12.41
C GLY A 26 -1.98 -7.07 -11.01
N ARG A 27 -0.71 -7.40 -10.74
CA ARG A 27 -0.10 -7.29 -9.40
C ARG A 27 -0.03 -5.84 -8.88
N ARG A 28 -0.07 -4.85 -9.77
CA ARG A 28 0.03 -3.43 -9.43
C ARG A 28 -1.18 -2.87 -8.68
N SER A 29 -2.32 -3.55 -8.69
CA SER A 29 -3.51 -3.16 -7.90
C SER A 29 -3.75 -4.02 -6.65
N LYS A 30 -3.04 -5.15 -6.52
CA LYS A 30 -3.27 -6.15 -5.45
C LYS A 30 -2.15 -6.23 -4.42
N LEU A 31 -0.89 -6.11 -4.85
CA LEU A 31 0.27 -6.28 -3.97
C LEU A 31 0.88 -4.92 -3.61
N PHE A 32 1.03 -4.66 -2.31
CA PHE A 32 1.47 -3.34 -1.82
C PHE A 32 2.80 -2.87 -2.42
N ARG A 33 3.80 -3.76 -2.54
CA ARG A 33 5.12 -3.41 -3.08
C ARG A 33 5.00 -2.84 -4.50
N TYR A 34 4.35 -3.57 -5.40
CA TYR A 34 4.15 -3.14 -6.77
C TYR A 34 3.16 -1.97 -6.90
N ALA A 35 2.14 -1.92 -6.04
CA ALA A 35 1.20 -0.81 -6.00
C ALA A 35 1.87 0.51 -5.63
N LYS A 36 2.75 0.49 -4.61
CA LYS A 36 3.55 1.65 -4.22
C LYS A 36 4.36 2.16 -5.40
N ASP A 37 5.16 1.29 -6.03
CA ASP A 37 6.06 1.67 -7.12
C ASP A 37 5.27 2.19 -8.34
N ALA A 38 4.14 1.54 -8.67
CA ALA A 38 3.27 1.97 -9.75
C ALA A 38 2.62 3.34 -9.48
N THR A 39 2.13 3.58 -8.26
CA THR A 39 1.56 4.89 -7.89
C THR A 39 2.60 5.99 -7.88
N MET A 40 3.84 5.71 -7.47
CA MET A 40 4.92 6.70 -7.46
C MET A 40 5.32 7.08 -8.88
N LYS A 41 5.46 6.10 -9.78
CA LYS A 41 5.78 6.33 -11.20
C LYS A 41 4.67 7.05 -11.96
N ALA A 42 3.41 6.90 -11.56
CA ALA A 42 2.28 7.59 -12.19
C ALA A 42 2.09 9.02 -11.67
N GLN A 43 2.73 9.38 -10.55
CA GLN A 43 2.66 10.71 -9.94
C GLN A 43 3.87 11.60 -10.31
N TYR A 44 4.93 10.98 -10.82
CA TYR A 44 6.03 11.68 -11.49
C TYR A 44 5.63 11.95 -12.94
#